data_AF-A0A9W4WMT0-F1
#
_entry.id   AF-A0A9W4WMT0-F1
#
_cell.length_a   1.000
_cell.length_b   1.000
_cell.length_c   1.000
_cell.angle_alpha   90.00
_cell.angle_beta   90.00
_cell.angle_gamma   90.00
#
_symmetry.space_group_name_H-M   'P 1'
#
loop_
_entity.id
_entity.type
_entity.pdbx_description
1 polymer ?
#
loop_
_entity_poly.entity_id
_entity_poly.type
_entity_poly.pdbx_seq_one_letter_code
_entity_poly.pdbx_strand_id
1 'polypeptide(L)'
;MATGSGKTLMMAGLILYLYQQGYCNFLFFVNSTTIIDKTRGNFLNDVSIKYLFNKSLSYEDKKINLQEVENFQTTNADSINICFSTIQGLHTRLNNPQENSLTYEDFTEQKIVLISDEAHHINVETKSRSQLSKEEDKEVISWENTVNRIFNANPKNVLLEFTATVDFNNPNI
;
A
#
# COMPACT_ATOMS: atom_id res chain seq x y z
N MET A 1 5.63 -9.89 12.28
CA MET A 1 4.59 -10.94 12.38
C MET A 1 5.00 -12.14 11.51
N ALA A 2 5.23 -13.34 12.05
CA ALA A 2 5.72 -14.50 11.29
C ALA A 2 4.89 -14.81 10.01
N THR A 3 5.50 -15.34 8.95
CA THR A 3 4.78 -15.73 7.73
C THR A 3 3.70 -16.77 8.07
N GLY A 4 2.44 -16.50 7.70
CA GLY A 4 1.28 -17.34 8.08
C GLY A 4 0.57 -16.95 9.38
N SER A 5 1.01 -15.91 10.11
CA SER A 5 0.41 -15.46 11.38
C SER A 5 -0.80 -14.53 11.25
N GLY A 6 -1.40 -14.41 10.06
CA GLY A 6 -2.60 -13.58 9.85
C GLY A 6 -2.32 -12.10 9.51
N LYS A 7 -1.12 -11.74 9.03
CA LYS A 7 -0.80 -10.37 8.55
C LYS A 7 -1.87 -9.81 7.60
N THR A 8 -2.25 -10.60 6.60
CA THR A 8 -3.24 -10.18 5.60
C THR A 8 -4.64 -9.98 6.21
N LEU A 9 -5.00 -10.75 7.25
CA LEU A 9 -6.26 -10.56 7.97
C LEU A 9 -6.22 -9.26 8.80
N MET A 10 -5.11 -8.97 9.47
CA MET A 10 -4.91 -7.70 10.18
C MET A 10 -5.00 -6.50 9.22
N MET A 11 -4.41 -6.63 8.03
CA MET A 11 -4.50 -5.62 6.99
C MET A 11 -5.95 -5.36 6.56
N ALA A 12 -6.73 -6.41 6.31
CA ALA A 12 -8.15 -6.27 6.00
C ALA A 12 -8.93 -5.59 7.16
N GLY A 13 -8.66 -5.97 8.40
CA GLY A 13 -9.25 -5.32 9.58
C GLY A 13 -8.89 -3.84 9.71
N LEU A 14 -7.62 -3.47 9.44
CA LEU A 14 -7.15 -2.09 9.48
C LEU A 14 -7.74 -1.24 8.34
N ILE A 15 -7.92 -1.82 7.15
CA ILE A 15 -8.63 -1.17 6.04
C ILE A 15 -10.06 -0.84 6.46
N LEU A 16 -10.79 -1.80 7.04
CA LEU A 16 -12.16 -1.56 7.52
C LEU A 16 -12.21 -0.51 8.63
N TYR A 17 -11.31 -0.57 9.60
CA TYR A 17 -11.23 0.40 10.68
C TYR A 17 -10.96 1.81 10.16
N LEU A 18 -9.98 1.99 9.27
CA LEU A 18 -9.65 3.30 8.70
C LEU A 18 -10.76 3.82 7.79
N TYR A 19 -11.46 2.93 7.08
CA TYR A 19 -12.67 3.30 6.36
C TYR A 19 -13.76 3.89 7.27
N GLN A 20 -13.97 3.31 8.45
CA GLN A 20 -14.86 3.88 9.47
C GLN A 20 -14.36 5.21 10.03
N GLN A 21 -13.05 5.49 9.98
CA GLN A 21 -12.46 6.81 10.28
C GLN A 21 -12.52 7.77 9.07
N GLY A 22 -13.26 7.40 8.03
CA GLY A 22 -13.52 8.21 6.83
C GLY A 22 -12.42 8.16 5.78
N TYR A 23 -11.53 7.16 5.78
CA TYR A 23 -10.56 6.94 4.70
C TYR A 23 -11.16 6.03 3.62
N CYS A 24 -11.37 6.54 2.42
CA CYS A 24 -11.88 5.75 1.29
C CYS A 24 -10.79 5.29 0.31
N ASN A 25 -9.59 5.88 0.35
CA ASN A 25 -8.54 5.66 -0.65
C ASN A 25 -7.30 4.99 -0.03
N PHE A 26 -6.90 3.87 -0.62
CA PHE A 26 -5.83 3.01 -0.14
C PHE A 26 -4.86 2.70 -1.28
N LEU A 27 -3.56 2.96 -1.08
CA LEU A 27 -2.51 2.53 -1.99
C LEU A 27 -1.79 1.32 -1.36
N PHE A 28 -1.93 0.16 -1.99
CA PHE A 28 -1.16 -1.03 -1.63
C PHE A 28 0.07 -1.15 -2.53
N PHE A 29 1.26 -1.19 -1.93
CA PHE A 29 2.51 -1.33 -2.67
C PHE A 29 3.51 -2.29 -2.05
N VAL A 30 4.20 -3.05 -2.91
CA VAL A 30 5.14 -4.12 -2.53
C VAL A 30 6.24 -4.26 -3.58
N ASN A 31 7.28 -5.04 -3.30
CA ASN A 31 8.36 -5.26 -4.27
C ASN A 31 8.03 -6.25 -5.40
N SER A 32 7.06 -7.13 -5.21
CA SER A 32 6.80 -8.23 -6.16
C SER A 32 5.35 -8.26 -6.63
N THR A 33 5.17 -8.38 -7.94
CA THR A 33 3.87 -8.63 -8.58
C THR A 33 3.20 -9.88 -8.05
N THR A 34 3.97 -10.90 -7.66
CA THR A 34 3.42 -12.13 -7.06
C THR A 34 2.70 -11.83 -5.73
N ILE A 35 3.17 -10.87 -4.95
CA ILE A 35 2.51 -10.46 -3.70
C ILE A 35 1.25 -9.65 -4.03
N ILE A 36 1.32 -8.77 -5.04
CA ILE A 36 0.15 -8.02 -5.54
C ILE A 36 -0.96 -8.99 -5.94
N ASP A 37 -0.68 -9.95 -6.81
CA ASP A 37 -1.68 -10.88 -7.33
C ASP A 37 -2.33 -11.70 -6.21
N LYS A 38 -1.54 -12.12 -5.21
CA LYS A 38 -2.03 -12.83 -4.03
C LYS A 38 -2.94 -11.94 -3.18
N THR A 39 -2.52 -10.73 -2.84
CA THR A 39 -3.30 -9.81 -2.02
C THR A 39 -4.57 -9.37 -2.74
N ARG A 40 -4.49 -9.06 -4.03
CA ARG A 40 -5.62 -8.76 -4.90
C ARG A 40 -6.64 -9.90 -4.89
N GLY A 41 -6.19 -11.15 -5.03
CA GLY A 41 -7.04 -12.33 -4.90
C GLY A 41 -7.68 -12.48 -3.52
N ASN A 42 -6.96 -12.18 -2.43
CA ASN A 42 -7.50 -12.24 -1.07
C ASN A 42 -8.52 -11.12 -0.79
N PHE A 43 -8.38 -9.97 -1.45
CA PHE A 43 -9.18 -8.77 -1.20
C PHE A 43 -10.38 -8.62 -2.12
N LEU A 44 -10.31 -9.09 -3.36
CA LEU A 44 -11.33 -8.79 -4.38
C LEU A 44 -12.07 -10.01 -4.91
N ASN A 45 -11.55 -11.23 -4.71
CA ASN A 45 -12.18 -12.44 -5.24
C ASN A 45 -13.12 -13.08 -4.21
N ASP A 46 -14.40 -12.73 -4.27
CA ASP A 46 -15.44 -13.20 -3.34
C ASP A 46 -15.80 -14.70 -3.46
N VAL A 47 -15.29 -15.37 -4.50
CA VAL A 47 -15.42 -16.83 -4.71
C VAL A 47 -14.25 -17.59 -4.08
N SER A 48 -13.15 -16.91 -3.76
CA SER A 48 -11.98 -17.53 -3.16
C SER A 48 -12.22 -17.93 -1.70
N ILE A 49 -11.74 -19.11 -1.30
CA ILE A 49 -11.71 -19.53 0.12
C ILE A 49 -10.83 -18.59 0.96
N LYS A 50 -9.90 -17.88 0.31
CA LYS A 50 -9.00 -16.92 0.94
C LYS A 50 -9.56 -15.49 0.94
N TYR A 51 -10.80 -15.29 0.50
CA TYR A 51 -11.45 -13.98 0.53
C TYR A 51 -11.58 -13.51 1.97
N LEU A 52 -11.05 -12.33 2.27
CA LEU A 52 -10.95 -11.83 3.65
C LEU A 52 -12.10 -10.90 4.04
N PHE A 53 -12.81 -10.37 3.06
CA PHE A 53 -13.95 -9.50 3.28
C PHE A 53 -15.24 -10.33 3.31
N ASN A 54 -16.23 -9.94 4.11
CA ASN A 54 -17.52 -10.66 4.08
C ASN A 54 -18.29 -10.29 2.80
N LYS A 55 -19.05 -11.22 2.20
CA LYS A 55 -19.86 -10.97 1.00
C LYS A 55 -20.89 -9.84 1.19
N SER A 56 -21.30 -9.61 2.44
CA SER A 56 -22.20 -8.52 2.84
C SER A 56 -21.55 -7.69 3.95
N LEU A 57 -20.54 -6.90 3.61
CA LEU A 57 -20.06 -5.84 4.49
C LEU A 57 -21.07 -4.71 4.51
N SER A 58 -21.54 -4.36 5.70
CA SER A 58 -22.39 -3.20 5.92
C SER A 58 -21.87 -2.37 7.08
N TYR A 59 -21.94 -1.06 6.95
CA TYR A 59 -21.65 -0.09 7.99
C TYR A 59 -22.69 1.02 7.89
N GLU A 60 -23.33 1.35 9.02
CA GLU A 60 -24.45 2.32 9.06
C GLU A 60 -25.54 2.05 8.01
N ASP A 61 -25.95 0.78 7.87
CA ASP A 61 -26.93 0.29 6.88
C ASP A 61 -26.57 0.51 5.40
N LYS A 62 -25.35 1.02 5.12
CA LYS A 62 -24.79 1.09 3.77
C LYS A 62 -23.94 -0.15 3.48
N LYS A 63 -24.12 -0.72 2.30
CA LYS A 63 -23.26 -1.79 1.80
C LYS A 63 -21.89 -1.18 1.43
N ILE A 64 -20.83 -1.69 2.06
CA ILE A 64 -19.45 -1.30 1.73
C ILE A 64 -19.00 -2.15 0.55
N ASN A 65 -18.54 -1.50 -0.52
CA ASN A 65 -17.94 -2.17 -1.67
C ASN A 65 -16.42 -1.97 -1.65
N LEU A 66 -15.67 -3.05 -1.90
CA LEU A 66 -14.23 -2.98 -2.19
C LEU A 66 -14.05 -2.94 -3.70
N GLN A 67 -13.25 -2.01 -4.21
CA GLN A 67 -12.96 -1.93 -5.64
C GLN A 67 -11.49 -1.57 -5.91
N GLU A 68 -10.97 -2.11 -7.00
CA GLU A 68 -9.67 -1.71 -7.51
C GLU A 68 -9.79 -0.48 -8.38
N VAL A 69 -8.84 0.44 -8.26
CA VAL A 69 -8.78 1.68 -9.03
C VAL A 69 -7.37 1.92 -9.57
N GLU A 70 -7.28 2.62 -10.70
CA GLU A 70 -5.99 2.96 -11.33
C GLU A 70 -5.35 4.23 -10.73
N ASN A 71 -6.18 5.16 -10.26
CA ASN A 71 -5.80 6.41 -9.60
C ASN A 71 -6.91 6.85 -8.62
N PHE A 72 -6.73 8.00 -7.97
CA PHE A 72 -7.68 8.49 -6.96
C PHE A 72 -8.51 9.70 -7.38
N GLN A 73 -8.44 10.13 -8.65
CA GLN A 73 -9.11 11.34 -9.14
C GLN A 73 -10.64 11.21 -9.16
N THR A 74 -11.16 10.02 -9.50
CA THR A 74 -12.61 9.77 -9.66
C THR A 74 -13.08 8.56 -8.85
N THR A 75 -12.77 8.56 -7.55
CA THR A 75 -13.14 7.47 -6.63
C THR A 75 -14.51 7.63 -6.00
N ASN A 76 -15.16 6.50 -5.67
CA ASN A 76 -16.41 6.50 -4.91
C ASN A 76 -16.12 6.62 -3.41
N ALA A 77 -16.62 7.69 -2.76
CA ALA A 77 -16.43 7.93 -1.33
C ALA A 77 -17.16 6.92 -0.43
N ASP A 78 -18.24 6.28 -0.92
CA ASP A 78 -18.95 5.21 -0.22
C ASP A 78 -18.32 3.81 -0.45
N SER A 79 -17.21 3.73 -1.20
CA SER A 79 -16.45 2.49 -1.42
C SER A 79 -15.06 2.55 -0.78
N ILE A 80 -14.47 1.39 -0.56
CA ILE A 80 -13.05 1.24 -0.31
C ILE A 80 -12.36 1.09 -1.66
N ASN A 81 -11.59 2.10 -2.05
CA ASN A 81 -10.85 2.16 -3.31
C ASN A 81 -9.40 1.77 -3.06
N ILE A 82 -8.93 0.70 -3.71
CA ILE A 82 -7.58 0.20 -3.55
C ILE A 82 -6.82 0.29 -4.88
N CYS A 83 -5.72 1.02 -4.89
CA CYS A 83 -4.76 0.97 -5.99
C CYS A 83 -3.63 0.00 -5.65
N PHE A 84 -3.30 -0.91 -6.56
CA PHE A 84 -2.19 -1.85 -6.38
C PHE A 84 -1.00 -1.46 -7.27
N SER A 85 0.20 -1.43 -6.69
CA SER A 85 1.42 -1.15 -7.46
C SER A 85 2.63 -1.92 -6.94
N THR A 86 3.59 -2.23 -7.81
CA THR A 86 4.94 -2.47 -7.31
C THR A 86 5.55 -1.13 -6.88
N ILE A 87 6.53 -1.14 -5.98
CA ILE A 87 7.17 0.12 -5.60
C ILE A 87 7.98 0.74 -6.74
N GLN A 88 8.63 -0.07 -7.56
CA GLN A 88 9.30 0.39 -8.78
C GLN A 88 8.28 0.96 -9.77
N GLY A 89 7.14 0.27 -9.96
CA GLY A 89 6.07 0.76 -10.83
C GLY A 89 5.40 2.04 -10.31
N LEU A 90 5.34 2.23 -8.98
CA LEU A 90 4.83 3.44 -8.35
C LEU A 90 5.81 4.60 -8.60
N HIS A 91 7.10 4.37 -8.34
CA HIS A 91 8.17 5.34 -8.59
C HIS A 91 8.21 5.77 -10.06
N THR A 92 8.18 4.82 -10.99
CA THR A 92 8.19 5.12 -12.42
C THR A 92 6.98 5.97 -12.83
N ARG A 93 5.77 5.60 -12.38
CA ARG A 93 4.53 6.34 -12.71
C ARG A 93 4.54 7.77 -12.17
N LEU A 94 4.92 7.96 -10.91
CA LEU A 94 4.95 9.28 -10.28
C LEU A 94 6.01 10.22 -10.88
N ASN A 95 7.11 9.68 -11.39
CA ASN A 95 8.17 10.49 -12.00
C ASN A 95 8.09 10.59 -13.53
N ASN A 96 7.21 9.81 -14.16
CA ASN A 96 6.90 9.88 -15.60
C ASN A 96 5.37 9.90 -15.79
N PRO A 97 4.70 11.03 -15.48
CA PRO A 97 3.25 11.10 -15.48
C PRO A 97 2.66 10.76 -16.84
N GLN A 98 1.61 9.93 -16.85
CA GLN A 98 0.81 9.59 -18.02
C GLN A 98 -0.65 9.96 -17.75
N GLU A 99 -1.46 10.09 -18.81
CA GLU A 99 -2.91 10.25 -18.64
C GLU A 99 -3.50 9.09 -17.82
N ASN A 100 -4.42 9.41 -16.90
CA ASN A 100 -5.09 8.48 -15.99
C ASN A 100 -4.17 7.70 -15.04
N SER A 101 -2.93 8.14 -14.84
CA SER A 101 -2.01 7.54 -13.86
C SER A 101 -2.05 8.25 -12.50
N LEU A 102 -1.55 7.59 -11.46
CA LEU A 102 -1.28 8.24 -10.17
C LEU A 102 -0.29 9.38 -10.34
N THR A 103 -0.63 10.52 -9.73
CA THR A 103 0.13 11.76 -9.72
C THR A 103 0.50 12.16 -8.30
N TYR A 104 1.44 13.10 -8.13
CA TYR A 104 1.75 13.60 -6.79
C TYR A 104 0.59 14.42 -6.20
N GLU A 105 -0.21 15.04 -7.07
CA GLU A 105 -1.40 15.83 -6.73
C GLU A 105 -2.49 14.97 -6.08
N ASP A 106 -2.67 13.71 -6.51
CA ASP A 106 -3.61 12.78 -5.86
C ASP A 106 -3.34 12.65 -4.34
N PHE A 107 -2.06 12.68 -3.94
CA PHE A 107 -1.64 12.54 -2.55
C PHE A 107 -1.66 13.83 -1.74
N THR A 108 -1.82 15.00 -2.38
CA THR A 108 -2.01 16.27 -1.69
C THR A 108 -3.49 16.55 -1.45
N GLU A 109 -4.34 16.28 -2.45
CA GLU A 109 -5.77 16.61 -2.44
C GLU A 109 -6.59 15.68 -1.54
N GLN A 110 -6.17 14.42 -1.41
CA GLN A 110 -6.92 13.40 -0.68
C GLN A 110 -6.09 12.78 0.44
N LYS A 111 -6.76 12.41 1.54
CA LYS A 111 -6.12 11.61 2.60
C LYS A 111 -6.07 10.16 2.15
N ILE A 112 -4.87 9.60 2.05
CA ILE A 112 -4.62 8.27 1.53
C ILE A 112 -3.93 7.41 2.58
N VAL A 113 -4.36 6.16 2.68
CA VAL A 113 -3.67 5.14 3.47
C VAL A 113 -2.70 4.40 2.55
N LEU A 114 -1.41 4.50 2.86
CA LEU A 114 -0.30 3.81 2.22
C LEU A 114 -0.08 2.48 2.95
N ILE A 115 -0.22 1.36 2.27
CA ILE A 115 -0.06 0.02 2.83
C ILE A 115 1.11 -0.67 2.15
N SER A 116 2.11 -1.05 2.93
CA SER A 116 3.24 -1.84 2.47
C SER A 116 3.31 -3.19 3.16
N ASP A 117 3.41 -4.28 2.40
CA ASP A 117 3.76 -5.61 2.92
C ASP A 117 5.19 -5.97 2.53
N GLU A 118 5.87 -6.65 3.44
CA GLU A 118 7.30 -6.91 3.39
C GLU A 118 8.15 -5.63 3.34
N ALA A 119 7.78 -4.64 4.15
CA ALA A 119 8.44 -3.33 4.24
C ALA A 119 9.95 -3.40 4.57
N HIS A 120 10.42 -4.50 5.18
CA HIS A 120 11.86 -4.72 5.40
C HIS A 120 12.66 -4.91 4.10
N HIS A 121 12.02 -5.31 3.00
CA HIS A 121 12.61 -5.30 1.67
C HIS A 121 12.53 -3.91 0.99
N ILE A 122 11.86 -2.94 1.59
CA ILE A 122 11.84 -1.55 1.12
C ILE A 122 12.91 -0.75 1.84
N ASN A 123 13.01 -0.94 3.17
CA ASN A 123 14.09 -0.43 4.01
C ASN A 123 15.36 -1.31 3.90
N VAL A 124 15.80 -1.68 2.69
CA VAL A 124 16.98 -2.56 2.50
C VAL A 124 18.22 -1.90 3.11
N GLU A 125 18.43 -2.27 4.38
CA GLU A 125 19.63 -2.40 5.16
C GLU A 125 20.79 -1.47 4.77
N THR A 126 21.07 -0.53 5.67
CA THR A 126 22.39 0.09 5.86
C THR A 126 23.56 -0.91 5.88
N LYS A 127 23.32 -2.21 6.09
CA LYS A 127 24.32 -3.30 5.97
C LYS A 127 24.48 -3.86 4.55
N SER A 128 23.40 -4.07 3.79
CA SER A 128 23.45 -4.53 2.38
C SER A 128 23.85 -3.44 1.39
N ARG A 129 23.78 -2.16 1.77
CA ARG A 129 24.37 -1.03 1.01
C ARG A 129 25.84 -1.24 0.63
N SER A 130 26.57 -2.06 1.40
CA SER A 130 27.96 -2.41 1.11
C SER A 130 28.13 -3.47 0.01
N GLN A 131 27.06 -4.20 -0.33
CA GLN A 131 27.01 -5.27 -1.33
C GLN A 131 26.22 -4.90 -2.59
N LEU A 132 25.44 -3.81 -2.54
CA LEU A 132 24.74 -3.26 -3.70
C LEU A 132 25.73 -2.55 -4.63
N SER A 133 25.48 -2.62 -5.94
CA SER A 133 26.15 -1.74 -6.88
C SER A 133 25.76 -0.28 -6.60
N LYS A 134 26.62 0.66 -7.02
CA LYS A 134 26.32 2.10 -6.90
C LYS A 134 25.03 2.52 -7.62
N GLU A 135 24.57 1.72 -8.57
CA GLU A 135 23.35 1.95 -9.33
C GLU A 135 22.13 1.46 -8.54
N GLU A 136 22.18 0.25 -8.01
CA GLU A 136 21.12 -0.30 -7.14
C GLU A 136 20.93 0.54 -5.87
N ASP A 137 22.01 1.01 -5.25
CA ASP A 137 21.96 1.91 -4.09
C ASP A 137 21.21 3.21 -4.39
N LYS A 138 21.45 3.78 -5.58
CA LYS A 138 20.77 5.01 -6.02
C LYS A 138 19.31 4.76 -6.31
N GLU A 139 19.00 3.60 -6.89
CA GLU A 139 17.62 3.21 -7.09
C GLU A 139 16.91 3.10 -5.74
N VAL A 140 17.41 2.32 -4.76
CA VAL A 140 16.84 2.20 -3.39
C VAL A 140 16.46 3.55 -2.79
N ILE A 141 17.43 4.47 -2.78
CA ILE A 141 17.23 5.83 -2.28
C ILE A 141 16.11 6.55 -3.05
N SER A 142 16.01 6.33 -4.37
CA SER A 142 15.04 6.98 -5.24
C SER A 142 13.60 6.59 -4.91
N TRP A 143 13.30 5.30 -4.69
CA TRP A 143 11.93 4.88 -4.33
C TRP A 143 11.58 5.21 -2.88
N GLU A 144 12.51 5.08 -1.94
CA GLU A 144 12.31 5.55 -0.55
C GLU A 144 11.93 7.04 -0.54
N ASN A 145 12.62 7.87 -1.32
CA ASN A 145 12.31 9.29 -1.47
C ASN A 145 10.90 9.51 -2.05
N THR A 146 10.48 8.71 -3.03
CA THR A 146 9.11 8.80 -3.56
C THR A 146 8.06 8.44 -2.51
N VAL A 147 8.26 7.37 -1.73
CA VAL A 147 7.33 6.99 -0.66
C VAL A 147 7.25 8.09 0.40
N ASN A 148 8.41 8.61 0.83
CA ASN A 148 8.46 9.72 1.77
C ASN A 148 7.75 10.97 1.23
N ARG A 149 7.92 11.27 -0.06
CA ARG A 149 7.28 12.42 -0.69
C ARG A 149 5.75 12.28 -0.71
N ILE A 150 5.21 11.13 -1.11
CA ILE A 150 3.74 10.93 -1.13
C ILE A 150 3.15 10.80 0.27
N PHE A 151 3.87 10.21 1.22
CA PHE A 151 3.43 10.13 2.61
C PHE A 151 3.31 11.54 3.22
N ASN A 152 4.31 12.38 3.03
CA ASN A 152 4.31 13.74 3.57
C ASN A 152 3.51 14.76 2.73
N ALA A 153 2.92 14.34 1.60
CA ALA A 153 2.13 15.21 0.72
C ALA A 153 0.85 15.73 1.38
N ASN A 154 0.29 14.98 2.34
CA ASN A 154 -0.87 15.39 3.12
C ASN A 154 -0.69 14.94 4.58
N PRO A 155 -0.87 15.83 5.58
CA PRO A 155 -0.67 15.51 7.00
C PRO A 155 -1.64 14.46 7.55
N LYS A 156 -2.71 14.14 6.80
CA LYS A 156 -3.68 13.09 7.16
C LYS A 156 -3.36 11.74 6.52
N ASN A 157 -2.32 11.64 5.70
CA ASN A 157 -1.89 10.35 5.16
C ASN A 157 -1.43 9.43 6.28
N VAL A 158 -1.66 8.13 6.10
CA VAL A 158 -1.29 7.10 7.07
C VAL A 158 -0.44 6.07 6.37
N LEU A 159 0.73 5.76 6.90
CA LEU A 159 1.59 4.69 6.40
C LEU A 159 1.49 3.47 7.33
N LEU A 160 1.09 2.33 6.78
CA LEU A 160 1.00 1.04 7.44
C LEU A 160 2.03 0.08 6.84
N GLU A 161 3.06 -0.25 7.63
CA GLU A 161 4.13 -1.15 7.21
C GLU A 161 3.99 -2.51 7.91
N PHE A 162 3.80 -3.56 7.11
CA PHE A 162 3.72 -4.93 7.55
C PHE A 162 5.03 -5.63 7.20
N THR A 163 5.64 -6.28 8.19
CA THR A 163 6.84 -7.07 7.97
C THR A 163 6.87 -8.32 8.83
N ALA A 164 7.41 -9.41 8.28
CA ALA A 164 7.66 -10.63 9.05
C ALA A 164 8.92 -10.54 9.89
N THR A 165 9.93 -9.82 9.40
CA THR A 165 11.25 -9.64 9.98
C THR A 165 11.43 -8.16 10.32
N VAL A 166 11.77 -7.88 11.58
CA VAL A 166 12.17 -6.55 12.03
C VAL A 166 13.60 -6.70 12.52
N ASP A 167 14.56 -5.99 11.90
CA ASP A 167 15.88 -5.87 12.50
C ASP A 167 15.78 -4.83 13.63
N PHE A 168 15.76 -5.32 14.87
CA PHE A 168 15.71 -4.49 16.08
C PHE A 168 16.96 -3.60 16.26
N ASN A 169 17.97 -3.71 15.40
CA ASN A 169 19.14 -2.85 15.40
C ASN A 169 19.02 -1.63 14.48
N ASN A 170 17.88 -1.42 13.81
CA ASN A 170 17.67 -0.23 13.00
C ASN A 170 17.38 0.98 13.93
N PRO A 171 18.25 2.01 13.98
CA PRO A 171 18.08 3.17 14.86
C PRO A 171 16.88 4.07 14.49
N ASN A 172 16.17 3.78 13.40
CA ASN A 172 14.98 4.51 12.96
C ASN A 172 13.65 3.85 13.39
N ILE A 173 13.68 2.82 14.25
CA ILE A 173 12.49 2.15 14.83
C ILE A 173 12.44 2.40 16.34
#